data_AF-A0A934BN49-F1
#
_entry.id   AF-A0A934BN49-F1
#
_cell.length_a   1.000
_cell.length_b   1.000
_cell.length_c   1.000
_cell.angle_alpha   90.00
_cell.angle_beta   90.00
_cell.angle_gamma   90.00
#
_symmetry.space_group_name_H-M   'P 1'
#
loop_
_entity.id
_entity.type
_entity.pdbx_description
1 polymer ?
#
loop_
_entity_poly.entity_id
_entity_poly.type
_entity_poly.pdbx_seq_one_letter_code
_entity_poly.pdbx_strand_id
1 'polypeptide(L)'
;MDTNRQCVKCGAALDAGVRFCANCGIVVADGAPKARSKWPRRIAVLGIIALVSVALMAINMKLFLRVAGYAGVAMFIVGVLVTLLTFRKAKRVSIASLAISMTVPVVTFFLYTYFLGVHLSGALLTMGFLAGALLGGLWAATNKVYVEQDAVRSKASPWYLLVWGGMVVLNQLVALTTHRAPVAMIALMLIGTGLAFANGGVLILKCRRALKAAPRAA
;
A
#
# COMPACT_ATOMS: atom_id res chain seq x y z
N MET A 1 -48.67 4.52 -12.00
CA MET A 1 -48.96 3.50 -13.03
C MET A 1 -48.00 2.36 -12.77
N ASP A 2 -48.47 1.37 -12.00
CA ASP A 2 -47.68 0.22 -11.57
C ASP A 2 -47.36 -0.67 -12.77
N THR A 3 -46.11 -0.65 -13.23
CA THR A 3 -45.60 -1.64 -14.16
C THR A 3 -45.50 -2.97 -13.44
N ASN A 4 -46.51 -3.80 -13.62
CA ASN A 4 -46.57 -5.21 -13.24
C ASN A 4 -45.32 -5.94 -13.77
N ARG A 5 -44.27 -6.04 -12.96
CA ARG A 5 -43.08 -6.82 -13.28
C ARG A 5 -43.31 -8.26 -12.92
N GLN A 6 -42.92 -9.15 -13.81
CA GLN A 6 -42.99 -10.59 -13.59
C GLN A 6 -41.58 -11.17 -13.61
N CYS A 7 -41.37 -12.21 -12.81
CA CYS A 7 -40.10 -12.92 -12.79
C CYS A 7 -39.88 -13.62 -14.13
N VAL A 8 -38.76 -13.32 -14.81
CA VAL A 8 -38.39 -13.95 -16.09
C VAL A 8 -38.20 -15.46 -16.02
N LYS A 9 -38.02 -16.03 -14.82
CA LYS A 9 -37.81 -17.47 -14.63
C LYS A 9 -39.08 -18.24 -14.30
N CYS A 10 -39.96 -17.69 -13.47
CA CYS A 10 -41.15 -18.42 -12.99
C CYS A 10 -42.48 -17.71 -13.24
N GLY A 11 -42.49 -16.52 -13.84
CA GLY A 11 -43.69 -15.75 -14.16
C GLY A 11 -44.41 -15.12 -12.96
N ALA A 12 -43.93 -15.32 -11.73
CA ALA A 12 -44.56 -14.72 -10.55
C ALA A 12 -44.51 -13.19 -10.61
N ALA A 13 -45.61 -12.52 -10.22
CA ALA A 13 -45.65 -11.07 -10.06
C ALA A 13 -44.67 -10.62 -8.97
N LEU A 14 -43.97 -9.52 -9.21
CA LEU A 14 -42.92 -8.98 -8.36
C LEU A 14 -43.32 -7.58 -7.88
N ASP A 15 -43.27 -7.37 -6.57
CA ASP A 15 -43.47 -6.06 -5.97
C ASP A 15 -42.32 -5.10 -6.32
N ALA A 16 -42.60 -3.80 -6.36
CA ALA A 16 -41.62 -2.78 -6.71
C ALA A 16 -40.41 -2.79 -5.74
N GLY A 17 -39.21 -3.01 -6.27
CA GLY A 17 -37.95 -2.91 -5.51
C GLY A 17 -37.45 -4.22 -4.88
N VAL A 18 -38.12 -5.35 -5.11
CA VAL A 18 -37.62 -6.66 -4.66
C VAL A 18 -36.37 -7.06 -5.45
N ARG A 19 -35.31 -7.46 -4.74
CA ARG A 19 -34.04 -7.88 -5.35
C ARG A 19 -34.00 -9.35 -5.72
N PHE A 20 -34.90 -10.15 -5.18
CA PHE A 20 -34.97 -11.59 -5.36
C PHE A 20 -36.44 -12.00 -5.50
N CYS A 21 -36.72 -12.97 -6.34
CA CYS A 21 -38.05 -13.57 -6.42
C CYS A 21 -38.27 -14.49 -5.22
N ALA A 22 -39.30 -14.21 -4.40
CA ALA A 22 -39.64 -15.04 -3.24
C ALA A 22 -40.06 -16.47 -3.62
N ASN A 23 -40.51 -16.70 -4.86
CA ASN A 23 -41.01 -18.00 -5.29
C ASN A 23 -39.90 -18.92 -5.83
N CYS A 24 -38.91 -18.39 -6.56
CA CYS A 24 -37.88 -19.23 -7.21
C CYS A 24 -36.43 -18.81 -6.92
N GLY A 25 -36.22 -17.78 -6.08
CA GLY A 25 -34.92 -17.41 -5.53
C GLY A 25 -33.94 -16.70 -6.48
N ILE A 26 -34.29 -16.50 -7.76
CA ILE A 26 -33.44 -15.76 -8.70
C ILE A 26 -33.42 -14.27 -8.37
N VAL A 27 -32.23 -13.68 -8.51
CA VAL A 27 -32.01 -12.24 -8.43
C VAL A 27 -32.76 -11.53 -9.56
N VAL A 28 -33.63 -10.59 -9.20
CA VAL A 28 -34.36 -9.76 -10.15
C VAL A 28 -33.51 -8.52 -10.40
N ALA A 29 -33.07 -8.36 -11.65
CA ALA A 29 -32.15 -7.30 -12.06
C ALA A 29 -32.88 -5.96 -12.24
N ASP A 30 -33.53 -5.49 -11.18
CA ASP A 30 -34.35 -4.29 -11.22
C ASP A 30 -33.68 -3.12 -10.50
N GLY A 31 -33.05 -2.25 -11.29
CA GLY A 31 -32.93 -0.83 -10.96
C GLY A 31 -32.18 -0.48 -9.68
N ALA A 32 -31.10 -1.17 -9.33
CA ALA A 32 -30.15 -0.57 -8.39
C ALA A 32 -29.69 0.78 -8.98
N PRO A 33 -29.85 1.92 -8.29
CA PRO A 33 -29.36 3.20 -8.80
C PRO A 33 -27.88 3.02 -9.10
N LYS A 34 -27.46 3.31 -10.35
CA LYS A 34 -26.05 3.24 -10.76
C LYS A 34 -25.25 4.06 -9.74
N ALA A 35 -24.51 3.37 -8.87
CA ALA A 35 -23.76 4.02 -7.81
C ALA A 35 -22.86 5.07 -8.46
N ARG A 36 -23.11 6.36 -8.18
CA ARG A 36 -22.36 7.48 -8.77
C ARG A 36 -20.88 7.21 -8.52
N SER A 37 -20.14 6.88 -9.56
CA SER A 37 -18.74 6.49 -9.41
C SER A 37 -17.98 7.68 -8.83
N LYS A 38 -17.15 7.43 -7.81
CA LYS A 38 -16.28 8.46 -7.20
C LYS A 38 -15.06 8.78 -8.07
N TRP A 39 -14.93 8.08 -9.19
CA TRP A 39 -13.83 8.11 -10.15
C TRP A 39 -13.63 9.49 -10.84
N PRO A 40 -14.66 10.16 -11.40
CA PRO A 40 -14.49 11.45 -12.07
C PRO A 40 -14.00 12.55 -11.11
N ARG A 41 -14.41 12.53 -9.84
CA ARG A 41 -13.92 13.48 -8.83
C ARG A 41 -12.43 13.30 -8.53
N ARG A 42 -11.92 12.06 -8.51
CA ARG A 42 -10.49 11.80 -8.26
C ARG A 42 -9.63 12.27 -9.42
N ILE A 43 -10.08 12.05 -10.66
CA ILE A 43 -9.37 12.50 -11.87
C ILE A 43 -9.34 14.01 -11.95
N ALA A 44 -10.45 14.69 -11.65
CA ALA A 44 -10.51 16.15 -11.63
C ALA A 44 -9.50 16.74 -10.62
N VAL A 45 -9.42 16.20 -9.40
CA VAL A 45 -8.45 16.65 -8.38
C VAL A 45 -7.01 16.42 -8.84
N LEU A 46 -6.70 15.25 -9.40
CA LEU A 46 -5.35 14.96 -9.91
C LEU A 46 -4.98 15.89 -11.07
N GLY A 47 -5.92 16.18 -11.97
CA GLY A 47 -5.74 17.12 -13.07
C GLY A 47 -5.42 18.54 -12.59
N ILE A 48 -6.17 19.03 -11.59
CA ILE A 48 -5.91 20.35 -10.98
C ILE A 48 -4.52 20.39 -10.34
N ILE A 49 -4.13 19.37 -9.57
CA ILE A 49 -2.81 19.30 -8.93
C ILE A 49 -1.68 19.32 -9.98
N ALA A 50 -1.83 18.56 -11.07
CA ALA A 50 -0.86 18.52 -12.15
C ALA A 50 -0.75 19.89 -12.84
N LEU A 51 -1.89 20.53 -13.14
CA LEU A 51 -1.93 21.82 -13.81
C LEU A 51 -1.32 22.94 -12.96
N VAL A 52 -1.61 22.96 -11.65
CA VAL A 52 -0.97 23.89 -10.69
C VAL A 52 0.53 23.64 -10.60
N SER A 53 0.96 22.37 -10.59
CA SER A 53 2.38 22.02 -10.56
C SER A 53 3.12 22.53 -11.81
N VAL A 54 2.55 22.32 -13.00
CA VAL A 54 3.11 22.81 -14.27
C VAL A 54 3.14 24.34 -14.29
N ALA A 55 2.08 25.00 -13.85
CA ALA A 55 2.05 26.47 -13.76
C ALA A 55 3.13 27.00 -12.80
N LEU A 56 3.30 26.40 -11.62
CA LEU A 56 4.35 26.76 -10.67
C LEU A 56 5.75 26.55 -11.26
N MET A 57 5.98 25.45 -11.98
CA MET A 57 7.25 25.18 -12.67
C MET A 57 7.55 26.23 -13.74
N ALA A 58 6.55 26.65 -14.50
CA ALA A 58 6.69 27.67 -15.55
C ALA A 58 6.96 29.08 -14.97
N ILE A 59 6.38 29.40 -13.82
CA ILE A 59 6.59 30.70 -13.15
C ILE A 59 7.96 30.75 -12.47
N ASN A 60 8.27 29.77 -11.62
CA ASN A 60 9.52 29.76 -10.85
C ASN A 60 9.86 28.37 -10.32
N MET A 61 10.89 27.75 -10.90
CA MET A 61 11.39 26.44 -10.47
C MET A 61 11.78 26.39 -8.98
N LYS A 62 12.39 27.46 -8.44
CA LYS A 62 12.79 27.49 -7.02
C LYS A 62 11.57 27.52 -6.10
N LEU A 63 10.53 28.26 -6.48
CA LEU A 63 9.27 28.29 -5.74
C LEU A 63 8.58 26.92 -5.78
N PHE A 64 8.53 26.30 -6.96
CA PHE A 64 7.98 24.95 -7.13
C PHE A 64 8.68 23.95 -6.19
N LEU A 65 10.01 23.90 -6.21
CA LEU A 65 10.78 22.98 -5.34
C LEU A 65 10.57 23.26 -3.84
N ARG A 66 10.43 24.53 -3.45
CA ARG A 66 10.14 24.91 -2.05
C ARG A 66 8.73 24.46 -1.63
N VAL A 67 7.73 24.69 -2.46
CA VAL A 67 6.34 24.24 -2.21
C VAL A 67 6.27 22.71 -2.17
N ALA A 68 6.89 22.03 -3.13
CA ALA A 68 6.97 20.57 -3.16
C ALA A 68 7.67 20.01 -1.91
N GLY A 69 8.75 20.67 -1.46
CA GLY A 69 9.44 20.32 -0.22
C GLY A 69 8.54 20.43 1.01
N TYR A 70 7.85 21.55 1.20
CA TYR A 70 6.92 21.72 2.33
C TYR A 70 5.74 20.76 2.29
N ALA A 71 5.17 20.52 1.10
CA ALA A 71 4.13 19.52 0.91
C ALA A 71 4.62 18.11 1.29
N GLY A 72 5.86 17.76 0.90
CA GLY A 72 6.49 16.49 1.27
C GLY A 72 6.67 16.34 2.79
N VAL A 73 7.14 17.39 3.47
CA VAL A 73 7.26 17.40 4.94
C VAL A 73 5.89 17.25 5.61
N ALA A 74 4.88 18.00 5.16
CA ALA A 74 3.53 17.89 5.70
C ALA A 74 2.94 16.49 5.52
N MET A 75 3.07 15.91 4.32
CA MET A 75 2.60 14.55 4.03
C MET A 75 3.33 13.51 4.90
N PHE A 76 4.63 13.70 5.13
CA PHE A 76 5.40 12.84 6.01
C PHE A 76 4.90 12.90 7.46
N ILE A 77 4.69 14.10 8.02
CA ILE A 77 4.15 14.29 9.38
C ILE A 77 2.78 13.61 9.52
N VAL A 78 1.87 13.86 8.57
CA VAL A 78 0.55 13.19 8.57
C VAL A 78 0.70 11.67 8.49
N GLY A 79 1.61 11.17 7.66
CA GLY A 79 1.90 9.74 7.56
C GLY A 79 2.41 9.12 8.86
N VAL A 80 3.29 9.83 9.58
CA VAL A 80 3.77 9.43 10.92
C VAL A 80 2.61 9.39 11.90
N LEU A 81 1.81 10.45 11.98
CA LEU A 81 0.66 10.54 12.90
C LEU A 81 -0.34 9.41 12.64
N VAL A 82 -0.72 9.19 11.37
CA VAL A 82 -1.61 8.08 11.00
C VAL A 82 -1.01 6.73 11.40
N THR A 83 0.29 6.54 11.23
CA THR A 83 0.96 5.30 11.65
C THR A 83 0.89 5.10 13.16
N LEU A 84 1.20 6.13 13.94
CA LEU A 84 1.14 6.09 15.41
C LEU A 84 -0.29 5.89 15.94
N LEU A 85 -1.31 6.41 15.25
CA LEU A 85 -2.71 6.24 15.65
C LEU A 85 -3.31 4.90 15.19
N THR A 86 -2.75 4.27 14.15
CA THR A 86 -3.33 3.06 13.55
C THR A 86 -2.52 1.78 13.74
N PHE A 87 -1.33 1.82 14.36
CA PHE A 87 -0.45 0.63 14.44
C PHE A 87 -1.08 -0.57 15.15
N ARG A 88 -1.96 -0.34 16.15
CA ARG A 88 -2.64 -1.43 16.89
C ARG A 88 -3.85 -2.01 16.15
N LYS A 89 -4.35 -1.36 15.09
CA LYS A 89 -5.53 -1.82 14.36
C LYS A 89 -5.17 -3.00 13.47
N ALA A 90 -5.97 -4.06 13.53
CA ALA A 90 -5.81 -5.19 12.62
C ALA A 90 -6.10 -4.75 11.18
N LYS A 91 -5.19 -5.06 10.26
CA LYS A 91 -5.34 -4.70 8.85
C LYS A 91 -5.62 -5.96 8.02
N ARG A 92 -6.53 -5.85 7.05
CA ARG A 92 -6.71 -6.90 6.04
C ARG A 92 -5.47 -6.92 5.17
N VAL A 93 -4.86 -8.10 5.04
CA VAL A 93 -3.63 -8.27 4.28
C VAL A 93 -3.93 -9.08 3.02
N SER A 94 -3.70 -8.46 1.87
CA SER A 94 -3.79 -9.13 0.57
C SER A 94 -2.40 -9.47 0.05
N ILE A 95 -2.22 -10.71 -0.42
CA ILE A 95 -0.97 -11.18 -1.04
C ILE A 95 -0.58 -10.27 -2.22
N ALA A 96 -1.55 -9.79 -2.99
CA ALA A 96 -1.29 -8.87 -4.10
C ALA A 96 -0.69 -7.53 -3.61
N SER A 97 -1.24 -6.96 -2.53
CA SER A 97 -0.71 -5.71 -1.95
C SER A 97 0.71 -5.87 -1.39
N LEU A 98 1.02 -7.04 -0.81
CA LEU A 98 2.35 -7.38 -0.34
C LEU A 98 3.33 -7.48 -1.52
N ALA A 99 2.96 -8.17 -2.59
CA ALA A 99 3.80 -8.31 -3.77
C ALA A 99 4.13 -6.95 -4.42
N ILE A 100 3.14 -6.06 -4.51
CA ILE A 100 3.35 -4.68 -4.99
C ILE A 100 4.36 -3.96 -4.08
N SER A 101 4.20 -4.07 -2.75
CA SER A 101 5.11 -3.42 -1.79
C SER A 101 6.55 -3.96 -1.82
N MET A 102 6.77 -5.19 -2.30
CA MET A 102 8.10 -5.75 -2.52
C MET A 102 8.69 -5.30 -3.87
N THR A 103 7.84 -5.15 -4.89
CA THR A 103 8.27 -4.83 -6.26
C THR A 103 8.68 -3.36 -6.39
N VAL A 104 7.90 -2.45 -5.81
CA VAL A 104 8.14 -1.00 -5.94
C VAL A 104 9.56 -0.62 -5.49
N PRO A 105 10.04 -0.96 -4.28
CA PRO A 105 11.39 -0.57 -3.85
C PRO A 105 12.51 -1.13 -4.74
N VAL A 106 12.35 -2.37 -5.23
CA VAL A 106 13.31 -3.00 -6.14
C VAL A 106 13.40 -2.22 -7.46
N VAL A 107 12.26 -1.93 -8.08
CA VAL A 107 12.21 -1.14 -9.32
C VAL A 107 12.79 0.24 -9.08
N THR A 108 12.37 0.93 -8.01
CA THR A 108 12.89 2.25 -7.67
C THR A 108 14.40 2.22 -7.49
N PHE A 109 14.96 1.20 -6.82
CA PHE A 109 16.41 1.07 -6.62
C PHE A 109 17.17 0.99 -7.95
N PHE A 110 16.70 0.17 -8.89
CA PHE A 110 17.31 0.07 -10.22
C PHE A 110 17.18 1.36 -11.02
N LEU A 111 16.03 2.04 -10.96
CA LEU A 111 15.86 3.32 -11.63
C LEU A 111 16.80 4.38 -11.07
N TYR A 112 16.93 4.49 -9.74
CA TYR A 112 17.79 5.50 -9.12
C TYR A 112 19.28 5.24 -9.38
N THR A 113 19.72 3.98 -9.31
CA THR A 113 21.11 3.62 -9.66
C THR A 113 21.43 3.92 -11.12
N TYR A 114 20.50 3.61 -12.03
CA TYR A 114 20.63 3.91 -13.45
C TYR A 114 20.68 5.42 -13.73
N PHE A 115 19.72 6.20 -13.22
CA PHE A 115 19.65 7.65 -13.49
C PHE A 115 20.77 8.46 -12.83
N LEU A 116 21.26 8.04 -11.67
CA LEU A 116 22.34 8.73 -10.97
C LEU A 116 23.73 8.26 -11.38
N GLY A 117 23.86 7.20 -12.19
CA GLY A 117 25.14 6.64 -12.62
C GLY A 117 26.02 6.15 -11.46
N VAL A 118 25.41 5.78 -10.34
CA VAL A 118 26.12 5.36 -9.13
C VAL A 118 26.20 3.84 -9.08
N HIS A 119 27.43 3.34 -9.10
CA HIS A 119 27.72 1.92 -8.95
C HIS A 119 28.16 1.62 -7.52
N LEU A 120 27.41 0.75 -6.83
CA LEU A 120 27.83 0.20 -5.54
C LEU A 120 28.73 -1.01 -5.76
N SER A 121 29.73 -1.21 -4.90
CA SER A 121 30.52 -2.43 -4.92
C SER A 121 29.64 -3.65 -4.67
N GLY A 122 29.99 -4.80 -5.27
CA GLY A 122 29.23 -6.05 -5.08
C GLY A 122 29.07 -6.43 -3.60
N ALA A 123 30.11 -6.18 -2.79
CA ALA A 123 30.06 -6.40 -1.34
C ALA A 123 29.04 -5.49 -0.64
N LEU A 124 28.97 -4.21 -1.00
CA LEU A 124 28.00 -3.29 -0.41
C LEU A 124 26.57 -3.60 -0.85
N LEU A 125 26.39 -4.07 -2.09
CA LEU A 125 25.11 -4.57 -2.59
C LEU A 125 24.61 -5.77 -1.78
N THR A 126 25.46 -6.77 -1.57
CA THR A 126 25.06 -7.97 -0.83
C THR A 126 24.87 -7.67 0.65
N MET A 127 25.81 -6.97 1.29
CA MET A 127 25.72 -6.65 2.71
C MET A 127 24.53 -5.74 3.01
N GLY A 128 24.30 -4.69 2.21
CA GLY A 128 23.17 -3.78 2.41
C GLY A 128 21.83 -4.47 2.25
N PHE A 129 21.68 -5.30 1.21
CA PHE A 129 20.46 -6.07 1.00
C PHE A 129 20.22 -7.09 2.11
N LEU A 130 21.25 -7.85 2.50
CA LEU A 130 21.16 -8.85 3.56
C LEU A 130 20.86 -8.22 4.92
N ALA A 131 21.49 -7.09 5.26
CA ALA A 131 21.20 -6.35 6.48
C ALA A 131 19.73 -5.91 6.54
N GLY A 132 19.23 -5.35 5.43
CA GLY A 132 17.82 -5.03 5.27
C GLY A 132 16.93 -6.25 5.43
N ALA A 133 17.26 -7.35 4.72
CA ALA A 133 16.47 -8.57 4.70
C ALA A 133 16.39 -9.25 6.07
N LEU A 134 17.49 -9.27 6.84
CA LEU A 134 17.51 -9.78 8.20
C LEU A 134 16.57 -8.97 9.11
N LEU A 135 16.66 -7.64 9.07
CA LEU A 135 15.76 -6.76 9.83
C LEU A 135 14.30 -6.94 9.43
N GLY A 136 14.02 -7.02 8.11
CA GLY A 136 12.68 -7.23 7.58
C GLY A 136 12.10 -8.58 7.95
N GLY A 137 12.92 -9.64 7.93
CA GLY A 137 12.53 -10.99 8.34
C GLY A 137 12.22 -11.08 9.83
N LEU A 138 13.10 -10.51 10.69
CA LEU A 138 12.89 -10.41 12.13
C LEU A 138 11.62 -9.62 12.46
N TRP A 139 11.42 -8.49 11.79
CA TRP A 139 10.20 -7.70 11.93
C TRP A 139 8.95 -8.51 11.56
N ALA A 140 8.92 -9.15 10.40
CA ALA A 140 7.79 -9.97 9.96
C ALA A 140 7.53 -11.18 10.87
N ALA A 141 8.57 -11.76 11.47
CA ALA A 141 8.44 -12.87 12.40
C ALA A 141 7.60 -12.49 13.63
N THR A 142 7.67 -11.24 14.09
CA THR A 142 6.89 -10.76 15.24
C THR A 142 5.41 -10.45 14.92
N ASN A 143 5.03 -10.36 13.65
CA ASN A 143 3.65 -10.06 13.26
C ASN A 143 2.74 -11.27 13.49
N LYS A 144 1.59 -11.02 14.15
CA LYS A 144 0.54 -12.02 14.36
C LYS A 144 -0.41 -12.01 13.17
N VAL A 145 -0.50 -13.14 12.47
CA VAL A 145 -1.39 -13.35 11.33
C VAL A 145 -2.46 -14.35 11.73
N TYR A 146 -3.72 -14.01 11.52
CA TYR A 146 -4.87 -14.86 11.84
C TYR A 146 -5.95 -14.71 10.77
N VAL A 147 -6.84 -15.71 10.68
CA VAL A 147 -7.97 -15.71 9.76
C VAL A 147 -9.22 -15.33 10.54
N GLU A 148 -9.95 -14.33 10.05
CA GLU A 148 -11.20 -13.85 10.65
C GLU A 148 -12.20 -13.60 9.51
N GLN A 149 -13.33 -14.32 9.50
CA GLN A 149 -14.43 -14.16 8.52
C GLN A 149 -13.94 -14.17 7.06
N ASP A 150 -13.27 -15.25 6.62
CA ASP A 150 -12.67 -15.43 5.28
C ASP A 150 -11.61 -14.39 4.85
N ALA A 151 -11.14 -13.55 5.77
CA ALA A 151 -10.08 -12.58 5.51
C ALA A 151 -8.86 -12.84 6.38
N VAL A 152 -7.68 -12.88 5.74
CA VAL A 152 -6.40 -12.89 6.46
C VAL A 152 -6.13 -11.49 7.02
N ARG A 153 -5.98 -11.40 8.34
CA ARG A 153 -5.65 -10.16 9.04
C ARG A 153 -4.28 -10.27 9.70
N SER A 154 -3.57 -9.14 9.72
CA SER A 154 -2.29 -9.00 10.43
C SER A 154 -2.41 -7.91 11.48
N LYS A 155 -1.89 -8.19 12.67
CA LYS A 155 -1.73 -7.21 13.75
C LYS A 155 -0.24 -6.99 13.99
N ALA A 156 0.18 -5.74 13.86
CA ALA A 156 1.56 -5.32 14.09
C ALA A 156 1.90 -5.39 15.58
N SER A 157 3.12 -5.84 15.88
CA SER A 157 3.70 -5.82 17.23
C SER A 157 4.24 -4.43 17.57
N PRO A 158 4.49 -4.08 18.85
CA PRO A 158 5.21 -2.85 19.20
C PRO A 158 6.60 -2.75 18.56
N TRP A 159 7.24 -3.89 18.27
CA TRP A 159 8.52 -3.97 17.55
C TRP A 159 8.48 -3.30 16.16
N TYR A 160 7.30 -3.29 15.52
CA TYR A 160 7.07 -2.54 14.27
C TYR A 160 7.47 -1.06 14.41
N LEU A 161 7.05 -0.40 15.50
CA LEU A 161 7.31 1.03 15.69
C LEU A 161 8.78 1.30 15.92
N LEU A 162 9.48 0.39 16.59
CA LEU A 162 10.92 0.50 16.83
C LEU A 162 11.70 0.41 15.52
N VAL A 163 11.45 -0.63 14.72
CA VAL A 163 12.15 -0.81 13.44
C VAL A 163 11.81 0.32 12.45
N TRP A 164 10.52 0.65 12.32
CA TRP A 164 10.07 1.70 11.42
C TRP A 164 10.60 3.08 11.84
N GLY A 165 10.45 3.44 13.12
CA GLY A 165 10.94 4.71 13.66
C GLY A 165 12.46 4.81 13.63
N GLY A 166 13.15 3.70 13.91
CA GLY A 166 14.61 3.59 13.78
C GLY A 166 15.08 3.83 12.35
N MET A 167 14.41 3.25 11.35
CA MET A 167 14.75 3.49 9.94
C MET A 167 14.51 4.95 9.54
N VAL A 168 13.44 5.58 10.04
CA VAL A 168 13.20 7.02 9.83
C VAL A 168 14.34 7.85 10.40
N VAL A 169 14.75 7.61 11.65
CA VAL A 169 15.84 8.34 12.30
C VAL A 169 17.16 8.11 11.57
N LEU A 170 17.45 6.85 11.21
CA LEU A 170 18.64 6.48 10.45
C LEU A 170 18.70 7.24 9.11
N ASN A 171 17.57 7.31 8.39
CA ASN A 171 17.48 8.05 7.13
C ASN A 171 17.85 9.52 7.30
N GLN A 172 17.36 10.17 8.36
CA GLN A 172 17.67 11.57 8.63
C GLN A 172 19.13 11.77 9.06
N LEU A 173 19.64 10.88 9.92
CA LEU A 173 21.04 10.94 10.36
C LEU A 173 21.99 10.82 9.17
N VAL A 174 21.80 9.83 8.30
CA VAL A 174 22.63 9.65 7.10
C VAL A 174 22.52 10.86 6.18
N ALA A 175 21.32 11.40 5.97
CA ALA A 175 21.13 12.58 5.13
C ALA A 175 21.88 13.82 5.66
N LEU A 176 21.95 13.98 6.98
CA LEU A 176 22.65 15.08 7.64
C LEU A 176 24.17 14.89 7.66
N THR A 177 24.66 13.70 8.01
CA THR A 177 26.10 13.45 8.18
C THR A 177 26.86 13.31 6.86
N THR A 178 26.20 12.80 5.81
CA THR A 178 26.85 12.55 4.51
C THR A 178 26.70 13.71 3.54
N HIS A 179 26.17 14.85 3.98
CA HIS A 179 25.83 15.99 3.13
C HIS A 179 25.01 15.60 1.89
N ARG A 180 24.15 14.57 2.04
CA ARG A 180 23.31 14.02 0.96
C ARG A 180 24.10 13.40 -0.19
N ALA A 181 25.24 12.79 0.09
CA ALA A 181 26.02 12.06 -0.90
C ALA A 181 25.13 10.98 -1.61
N PRO A 182 25.07 10.95 -2.95
CA PRO A 182 24.21 10.02 -3.69
C PRO A 182 24.46 8.55 -3.34
N VAL A 183 25.73 8.18 -3.10
CA VAL A 183 26.14 6.81 -2.72
C VAL A 183 25.50 6.39 -1.39
N ALA A 184 25.52 7.26 -0.38
CA ALA A 184 24.96 6.96 0.93
C ALA A 184 23.43 6.79 0.86
N MET A 185 22.76 7.63 0.08
CA MET A 185 21.30 7.56 -0.11
C MET A 185 20.89 6.28 -0.86
N ILE A 186 21.65 5.89 -1.89
CA ILE A 186 21.40 4.63 -2.63
C ILE A 186 21.68 3.41 -1.75
N ALA A 187 22.75 3.42 -0.95
CA ALA A 187 23.03 2.33 0.00
C ALA A 187 21.91 2.16 1.04
N LEU A 188 21.37 3.27 1.54
CA LEU A 188 20.25 3.25 2.48
C LEU A 188 18.95 2.76 1.83
N MET A 189 18.73 3.13 0.58
CA MET A 189 17.61 2.66 -0.23
C MET A 189 17.67 1.15 -0.52
N LEU A 190 18.88 0.60 -0.72
CA LEU A 190 19.12 -0.83 -0.83
C LEU A 190 18.77 -1.57 0.46
N ILE A 191 19.17 -1.04 1.63
CA ILE A 191 18.77 -1.60 2.94
C ILE A 191 17.24 -1.59 3.07
N GLY A 192 16.59 -0.47 2.73
CA GLY A 192 15.13 -0.37 2.71
C GLY A 192 14.46 -1.38 1.76
N THR A 193 15.09 -1.66 0.61
CA THR A 193 14.64 -2.64 -0.37
C THR A 193 14.71 -4.06 0.19
N GLY A 194 15.84 -4.45 0.79
CA GLY A 194 15.98 -5.75 1.45
C GLY A 194 14.96 -5.93 2.57
N LEU A 195 14.73 -4.89 3.38
CA LEU A 195 13.75 -4.89 4.47
C LEU A 195 12.33 -5.09 3.96
N ALA A 196 11.91 -4.35 2.94
CA ALA A 196 10.58 -4.48 2.33
C ALA A 196 10.38 -5.87 1.70
N PHE A 197 11.40 -6.36 0.98
CA PHE A 197 11.37 -7.66 0.32
C PHE A 197 11.21 -8.81 1.31
N ALA A 198 12.07 -8.87 2.33
CA ALA A 198 12.00 -9.92 3.34
C ALA A 198 10.73 -9.86 4.19
N ASN A 199 10.30 -8.64 4.59
CA ASN A 199 9.08 -8.47 5.36
C ASN A 199 7.84 -8.97 4.58
N GLY A 200 7.74 -8.56 3.30
CA GLY A 200 6.67 -9.01 2.41
C GLY A 200 6.69 -10.52 2.18
N GLY A 201 7.86 -11.10 1.91
CA GLY A 201 8.02 -12.54 1.67
C GLY A 201 7.60 -13.40 2.86
N VAL A 202 8.07 -13.06 4.06
CA VAL A 202 7.70 -13.79 5.29
C VAL A 202 6.20 -13.65 5.60
N LEU A 203 5.62 -12.46 5.41
CA LEU A 203 4.17 -12.26 5.59
C LEU A 203 3.35 -13.05 4.57
N ILE A 204 3.77 -13.13 3.31
CA ILE A 204 3.11 -13.96 2.29
C ILE A 204 3.14 -15.44 2.70
N LEU A 205 4.29 -15.94 3.17
CA LEU A 205 4.42 -17.32 3.65
C LEU A 205 3.49 -17.58 4.84
N LYS A 206 3.43 -16.67 5.82
CA LYS A 206 2.49 -16.76 6.95
C LYS A 206 1.03 -16.74 6.50
N CYS A 207 0.67 -15.85 5.56
CA CYS A 207 -0.69 -15.79 5.01
C CYS A 207 -1.06 -17.09 4.30
N ARG A 208 -0.16 -17.65 3.48
CA ARG A 208 -0.37 -18.93 2.79
C ARG A 208 -0.54 -20.09 3.79
N ARG A 209 0.25 -20.13 4.87
CA ARG A 209 0.11 -21.14 5.93
C ARG A 209 -1.22 -20.99 6.67
N ALA A 210 -1.62 -19.78 7.02
CA ALA A 210 -2.89 -19.51 7.70
C ALA A 210 -4.09 -19.90 6.82
N LEU A 211 -4.05 -19.63 5.52
CA LEU A 211 -5.08 -20.06 4.57
C LEU A 211 -5.16 -21.58 4.39
N LYS A 212 -4.01 -22.27 4.42
CA LYS A 212 -3.97 -23.74 4.34
C LYS A 212 -4.49 -24.41 5.62
N ALA A 213 -4.28 -23.78 6.79
CA ALA A 213 -4.70 -24.30 8.08
C ALA A 213 -6.16 -23.95 8.45
N ALA A 214 -6.78 -23.00 7.74
CA ALA A 214 -8.19 -22.67 7.96
C ALA A 214 -9.06 -23.86 7.52
N PRO A 215 -10.02 -24.31 8.35
CA PRO A 215 -10.97 -25.32 7.94
C PRO A 215 -11.73 -24.78 6.71
N ARG A 216 -11.66 -25.51 5.60
CA ARG A 216 -12.51 -25.19 4.43
C ARG A 216 -13.93 -25.37 4.91
N ALA A 217 -14.73 -24.29 4.91
CA ALA A 217 -16.17 -24.42 5.07
C ALA A 217 -16.66 -25.38 3.97
N ALA A 218 -17.12 -26.55 4.40
CA ALA A 218 -17.77 -27.54 3.56
C ALA A 218 -19.16 -27.05 3.17
#